data_AF-A0A6G6Z6J4-F1
#
_entry.id   AF-A0A6G6Z6J4-F1
#
_cell.length_a   1.000
_cell.length_b   1.000
_cell.length_c   1.000
_cell.angle_alpha   90.00
_cell.angle_beta   90.00
_cell.angle_gamma   90.00
#
_symmetry.space_group_name_H-M   'P 1'
#
loop_
_entity.id
_entity.type
_entity.pdbx_description
1 polymer ?
#
loop_
_entity_poly.entity_id
_entity_poly.type
_entity_poly.pdbx_seq_one_letter_code
_entity_poly.pdbx_strand_id
1 'polypeptide(L)'
;MAEPPDDDVGYRRPPKSKRWKGGQSGNPRNRTKPKPVETPLTVVERLLLSPVDTKKDGHPTKMPMLEAIIYQLLKKSLNGDKKADRTLQKFKEFAERNSVAKFEIVFVDNEYTQAFAASQEDSDD
;
A
#
# COMPACT_ATOMS: atom_id res chain seq x y z
N MET A 1 -55.03 34.10 12.31
CA MET A 1 -53.88 33.18 12.22
C MET A 1 -52.76 33.85 13.00
N ALA A 2 -52.44 33.37 14.20
CA ALA A 2 -51.46 34.01 15.07
C ALA A 2 -50.04 33.66 14.60
N GLU A 3 -49.24 34.67 14.28
CA GLU A 3 -47.82 34.52 13.94
C GLU A 3 -47.05 34.08 15.21
N PRO A 4 -46.18 33.06 15.14
CA PRO A 4 -45.45 32.61 16.32
C PRO A 4 -44.40 33.66 16.74
N PRO A 5 -44.15 33.85 18.05
CA PRO A 5 -43.24 34.87 18.56
C PRO A 5 -41.80 34.59 18.13
N ASP A 6 -41.13 35.63 17.62
CA ASP A 6 -39.75 35.61 17.19
C ASP A 6 -38.84 35.44 18.43
N ASP A 7 -38.28 34.23 18.61
CA ASP A 7 -37.49 33.86 19.77
C ASP A 7 -36.16 34.66 19.83
N ASP A 8 -35.97 35.35 20.95
CA ASP A 8 -34.81 36.13 21.39
C ASP A 8 -33.43 35.55 20.96
N VAL A 9 -32.83 36.19 19.95
CA VAL A 9 -31.56 35.78 19.33
C VAL A 9 -30.39 36.35 20.16
N GLY A 10 -29.44 35.51 20.58
CA GLY A 10 -28.33 35.91 21.44
C GLY A 10 -27.08 35.03 21.32
N TYR A 11 -26.06 35.28 22.15
CA TYR A 11 -24.83 34.49 22.14
C TYR A 11 -25.13 33.00 22.40
N ARG A 12 -24.63 32.12 21.51
CA ARG A 12 -24.91 30.67 21.48
C ARG A 12 -26.38 30.27 21.27
N ARG A 13 -27.24 31.20 20.84
CA ARG A 13 -28.66 30.95 20.53
C ARG A 13 -28.97 31.33 19.08
N PRO A 14 -28.59 30.50 18.09
CA PRO A 14 -28.86 30.81 16.69
C PRO A 14 -30.38 30.79 16.43
N PRO A 15 -30.90 31.64 15.54
CA PRO A 15 -32.33 31.75 15.26
C PRO A 15 -32.89 30.44 14.73
N LYS A 16 -34.07 30.02 15.24
CA LYS A 16 -34.69 28.73 14.89
C LYS A 16 -34.97 28.59 13.39
N SER A 17 -35.27 29.69 12.71
CA SER A 17 -35.52 29.75 11.26
C SER A 17 -34.32 29.32 10.41
N LYS A 18 -33.09 29.47 10.90
CA LYS A 18 -31.84 29.12 10.19
C LYS A 18 -31.19 27.83 10.67
N ARG A 19 -31.76 27.16 11.69
CA ARG A 19 -31.25 25.87 12.18
C ARG A 19 -31.60 24.78 11.17
N TRP A 20 -30.67 23.85 10.93
CA TRP A 20 -31.00 22.63 10.17
C TRP A 20 -32.02 21.80 10.95
N LYS A 21 -32.99 21.23 10.23
CA LYS A 21 -33.96 20.29 10.80
C LYS A 21 -33.25 18.97 11.13
N GLY A 22 -33.69 18.27 12.16
CA GLY A 22 -33.18 16.92 12.46
C GLY A 22 -33.32 16.01 11.24
N GLY A 23 -32.22 15.36 10.83
CA GLY A 23 -32.16 14.54 9.61
C GLY A 23 -31.79 15.29 8.33
N GLN A 24 -31.69 16.63 8.36
CA GLN A 24 -31.21 17.43 7.24
C GLN A 24 -29.73 17.77 7.47
N SER A 25 -28.85 17.19 6.65
CA SER A 25 -27.45 17.63 6.65
C SER A 25 -27.34 19.01 5.97
N GLY A 26 -26.46 19.86 6.49
CA GLY A 26 -26.15 21.16 5.88
C GLY A 26 -25.49 21.08 4.51
N ASN A 27 -25.06 19.88 4.12
CA ASN A 27 -24.52 19.58 2.81
C ASN A 27 -25.44 18.57 2.11
N PRO A 28 -26.53 19.04 1.45
CA PRO A 28 -27.49 18.18 0.77
C PRO A 28 -26.84 17.38 -0.37
N ARG A 29 -25.73 17.87 -0.91
CA ARG A 29 -24.96 17.23 -1.98
C ARG A 29 -23.79 16.45 -1.40
N ASN A 30 -24.09 15.56 -0.44
CA ASN A 30 -23.09 14.67 0.16
C ASN A 30 -22.29 14.00 -0.97
N ARG A 31 -21.08 14.48 -1.24
CA ARG A 31 -20.32 14.05 -2.41
C ARG A 31 -19.69 12.71 -2.06
N THR A 32 -20.39 11.64 -2.36
CA THR A 32 -19.81 10.29 -2.37
C THR A 32 -18.55 10.36 -3.22
N LYS A 33 -17.40 9.96 -2.67
CA LYS A 33 -16.15 9.93 -3.42
C LYS A 33 -16.41 9.16 -4.73
N PRO A 34 -15.96 9.67 -5.89
CA PRO A 34 -16.12 8.93 -7.13
C PRO A 34 -15.54 7.53 -6.91
N LYS A 35 -16.30 6.50 -7.28
CA LYS A 35 -15.78 5.13 -7.27
C LYS A 35 -14.49 5.14 -8.12
N PRO A 36 -13.39 4.54 -7.65
CA PRO A 36 -12.19 4.44 -8.48
C PRO A 36 -12.60 3.79 -9.81
N VAL A 37 -12.26 4.44 -10.92
CA VAL A 37 -12.50 3.88 -12.25
C VAL A 37 -11.58 2.68 -12.38
N GLU A 38 -12.16 1.49 -12.46
CA GLU A 38 -11.38 0.29 -12.73
C GLU A 38 -10.88 0.37 -14.18
N THR A 39 -9.58 0.58 -14.35
CA THR A 39 -8.90 0.39 -15.63
C THR A 39 -8.41 -1.06 -15.73
N PRO A 40 -8.20 -1.60 -16.95
CA PRO A 40 -7.64 -2.94 -17.11
C PRO A 40 -6.35 -3.16 -16.30
N LEU A 41 -5.49 -2.14 -16.21
CA LEU A 41 -4.26 -2.17 -15.43
C LEU A 41 -4.53 -2.30 -13.92
N THR A 42 -5.45 -1.51 -13.37
CA THR A 42 -5.82 -1.62 -11.94
C THR A 42 -6.43 -2.97 -11.58
N VAL A 43 -7.16 -3.60 -12.52
CA VAL A 43 -7.70 -4.95 -12.32
C VAL A 43 -6.57 -5.97 -12.28
N VAL A 44 -5.60 -5.88 -13.21
CA VAL A 44 -4.44 -6.76 -13.24
C VAL A 44 -3.62 -6.62 -11.95
N GLU A 45 -3.30 -5.40 -11.52
CA GLU A 45 -2.57 -5.16 -10.27
C GLU A 45 -3.30 -5.75 -9.06
N ARG A 46 -4.61 -5.50 -8.95
CA ARG A 46 -5.42 -6.07 -7.87
C ARG A 46 -5.37 -7.59 -7.87
N LEU A 47 -5.51 -8.24 -9.03
CA LEU A 47 -5.49 -9.69 -9.13
C LEU A 47 -4.11 -10.26 -8.80
N LEU A 48 -3.04 -9.62 -9.26
CA LEU A 48 -1.67 -10.03 -8.97
C LEU A 48 -1.33 -9.96 -7.47
N LEU A 49 -1.90 -8.98 -6.77
CA LEU A 49 -1.74 -8.80 -5.32
C LEU A 49 -2.74 -9.63 -4.49
N SER A 50 -3.76 -10.19 -5.11
CA SER A 50 -4.76 -10.99 -4.41
C SER A 50 -4.19 -12.34 -3.96
N PRO A 51 -4.50 -12.80 -2.74
CA PRO A 51 -4.02 -14.09 -2.26
C PRO A 51 -4.72 -15.23 -3.00
N VAL A 52 -3.95 -16.26 -3.35
CA VAL A 52 -4.42 -17.49 -3.99
C VAL A 52 -3.98 -18.68 -3.15
N ASP A 53 -4.86 -19.68 -3.05
CA ASP A 53 -4.54 -20.96 -2.43
C ASP A 53 -3.61 -21.76 -3.35
N THR A 54 -2.39 -22.00 -2.89
CA THR A 54 -1.38 -22.78 -3.62
C THR A 54 -0.75 -23.82 -2.71
N LYS A 55 -0.01 -24.79 -3.28
CA LYS A 55 0.72 -25.80 -2.50
C LYS A 55 2.22 -25.53 -2.56
N LYS A 56 2.81 -25.18 -1.42
CA LYS A 56 4.26 -25.06 -1.25
C LYS A 56 4.75 -26.31 -0.52
N ASP A 57 5.61 -27.07 -1.18
CA ASP A 57 6.25 -28.27 -0.61
C ASP A 57 5.26 -29.27 0.04
N GLY A 58 4.08 -29.41 -0.58
CA GLY A 58 3.00 -30.31 -0.12
C GLY A 58 2.00 -29.68 0.84
N HIS A 59 2.31 -28.52 1.43
CA HIS A 59 1.43 -27.82 2.36
C HIS A 59 0.56 -26.78 1.63
N PRO A 60 -0.74 -26.69 1.93
CA PRO A 60 -1.59 -25.61 1.45
C PRO A 60 -1.11 -24.28 2.07
N THR A 61 -0.85 -23.29 1.22
CA THR A 61 -0.34 -21.98 1.61
C THR A 61 -1.04 -20.91 0.79
N LYS A 62 -1.46 -19.83 1.46
CA LYS A 62 -1.97 -18.63 0.79
C LYS A 62 -0.81 -17.70 0.48
N MET A 63 -0.65 -17.34 -0.77
CA MET A 63 0.34 -16.35 -1.22
C MET A 63 -0.25 -15.48 -2.33
N PRO A 64 0.26 -14.25 -2.54
CA PRO A 64 -0.15 -13.41 -3.66
C PRO A 64 0.01 -14.16 -5.00
N MET A 65 -0.90 -13.89 -5.94
CA MET A 65 -0.85 -14.52 -7.27
C MET A 65 0.48 -14.29 -7.98
N LEU A 66 1.06 -13.08 -7.86
CA LEU A 66 2.37 -12.79 -8.44
C LEU A 66 3.48 -13.69 -7.88
N GLU A 67 3.53 -13.86 -6.57
CA GLU A 67 4.51 -14.74 -5.91
C GLU A 67 4.32 -16.20 -6.34
N ALA A 68 3.07 -16.66 -6.43
CA ALA A 68 2.74 -17.99 -6.92
C ALA A 68 3.23 -18.24 -8.35
N ILE A 69 3.05 -17.26 -9.25
CA ILE A 69 3.52 -17.35 -10.64
C ILE A 69 5.04 -17.46 -10.68
N ILE A 70 5.75 -16.61 -9.94
CA ILE A 70 7.23 -16.62 -9.89
C ILE A 70 7.73 -17.94 -9.31
N TYR A 71 7.12 -18.43 -8.22
CA TYR A 71 7.46 -19.71 -7.61
C TYR A 71 7.28 -20.89 -8.59
N GLN A 72 6.19 -20.89 -9.36
CA GLN A 72 5.97 -21.94 -10.37
C GLN A 72 6.97 -21.85 -11.52
N LEU A 73 7.37 -20.64 -11.95
CA LEU A 73 8.41 -20.44 -12.96
C LEU A 73 9.76 -20.95 -12.47
N LEU A 74 10.13 -20.67 -11.22
CA LEU A 74 11.34 -21.20 -10.58
C LEU A 74 11.35 -22.73 -10.59
N LYS A 75 10.26 -23.36 -10.15
CA LYS A 75 10.14 -24.83 -10.16
C LYS A 75 10.32 -25.43 -11.55
N LYS A 76 9.72 -24.80 -12.57
CA LYS A 76 9.85 -25.26 -13.96
C LYS A 76 11.27 -25.06 -14.50
N SER A 77 11.90 -23.92 -14.19
CA SER A 77 13.29 -23.67 -14.57
C SER A 77 14.25 -24.69 -13.92
N LEU A 78 14.08 -24.98 -12.63
CA LEU A 78 14.85 -26.02 -11.92
C LEU A 78 14.68 -27.41 -12.54
N ASN A 79 13.52 -27.71 -13.12
CA ASN A 79 13.27 -28.94 -13.86
C ASN A 79 13.78 -28.93 -15.32
N GLY A 80 14.49 -27.87 -15.74
CA GLY A 80 15.11 -27.77 -17.06
C GLY A 80 14.24 -27.14 -18.16
N ASP A 81 13.09 -26.55 -17.83
CA ASP A 81 12.26 -25.84 -18.81
C ASP A 81 12.90 -24.51 -19.24
N LYS A 82 13.57 -24.54 -20.39
CA LYS A 82 14.24 -23.37 -20.99
C LYS A 82 13.29 -22.19 -21.25
N LYS A 83 11.99 -22.43 -21.48
CA LYS A 83 11.02 -21.35 -21.69
C LYS A 83 10.72 -20.66 -20.36
N ALA A 84 10.53 -21.43 -19.30
CA ALA A 84 10.33 -20.89 -17.96
C ALA A 84 11.55 -20.06 -17.51
N ASP A 85 12.76 -20.57 -17.77
CA ASP A 85 14.00 -19.87 -17.44
C ASP A 85 14.12 -18.53 -18.19
N ARG A 86 13.86 -18.51 -19.50
CA ARG A 86 13.86 -17.28 -20.29
C ARG A 86 12.83 -16.26 -19.78
N THR A 87 11.64 -16.71 -19.40
CA THR A 87 10.62 -15.82 -18.82
C THR A 87 11.07 -15.24 -17.49
N LEU A 88 11.73 -16.04 -16.66
CA LEU A 88 12.27 -15.61 -15.37
C LEU A 88 13.38 -14.56 -15.53
N GLN A 89 14.28 -14.76 -16.50
CA GLN A 89 15.32 -13.78 -16.85
C GLN A 89 14.71 -12.43 -17.24
N LYS A 90 13.70 -12.41 -18.12
CA LYS A 90 12.99 -11.18 -18.50
C LYS A 90 12.32 -10.49 -17.32
N PHE A 91 11.73 -11.26 -16.41
CA PHE A 91 11.13 -10.72 -15.19
C PHE A 91 12.18 -10.09 -14.28
N LYS A 92 13.34 -10.73 -14.14
CA LYS A 92 14.47 -10.20 -13.36
C LYS A 92 15.00 -8.90 -13.97
N GLU A 93 15.25 -8.86 -15.27
CA GLU A 93 15.66 -7.64 -15.99
C GLU A 93 14.64 -6.51 -15.84
N PHE A 94 13.35 -6.83 -15.96
CA PHE A 94 12.27 -5.86 -15.75
C PHE A 94 12.25 -5.35 -14.31
N ALA A 95 12.43 -6.23 -13.32
CA ALA A 95 12.47 -5.87 -11.91
C ALA A 95 13.70 -4.99 -11.60
N GLU A 96 14.89 -5.35 -12.09
CA GLU A 96 16.10 -4.55 -11.93
C GLU A 96 15.92 -3.14 -12.51
N ARG A 97 15.36 -3.05 -13.73
CA ARG A 97 15.12 -1.77 -14.41
C ARG A 97 14.10 -0.88 -13.70
N ASN A 98 13.08 -1.46 -13.07
CA ASN A 98 11.99 -0.72 -12.43
C ASN A 98 12.09 -0.69 -10.90
N SER A 99 13.09 -1.35 -10.31
CA SER A 99 13.33 -1.27 -8.87
C SER A 99 13.86 0.11 -8.52
N VAL A 100 13.13 0.81 -7.65
CA VAL A 100 13.52 2.14 -7.14
C VAL A 100 14.69 2.04 -6.15
N ALA A 101 15.00 0.84 -5.65
CA ALA A 101 15.97 0.62 -4.59
C ALA A 101 17.37 0.29 -5.13
N LYS A 102 18.11 1.33 -5.54
CA LYS A 102 19.54 1.37 -5.18
C LYS A 102 19.60 1.81 -3.71
N PHE A 103 19.81 0.89 -2.79
CA PHE A 103 20.29 1.29 -1.46
C PHE A 103 21.78 1.60 -1.60
N GLU A 104 22.13 2.89 -1.59
CA GLU A 104 23.50 3.30 -1.32
C GLU A 104 23.71 3.24 0.19
N ILE A 105 24.61 2.36 0.64
CA ILE A 105 25.12 2.40 2.01
C ILE A 105 26.03 3.62 2.06
N VAL A 106 25.51 4.74 2.59
CA VAL A 106 26.31 5.91 2.92
C VAL A 106 26.81 5.74 4.34
N PHE A 107 28.12 5.55 4.50
CA PHE A 107 28.75 5.69 5.80
C PHE A 107 28.71 7.17 6.17
N VAL A 108 27.87 7.51 7.14
CA VAL A 108 27.86 8.84 7.74
C VAL A 108 28.92 8.82 8.84
N ASP A 109 29.96 9.64 8.67
CA ASP A 109 30.90 9.96 9.75
C ASP A 109 30.16 10.74 10.84
N ASN A 110 29.49 9.98 11.69
CA ASN A 110 28.90 10.47 12.92
C ASN A 110 29.80 10.07 14.08
N GLU A 111 29.76 10.82 15.19
CA GLU A 111 30.51 10.53 16.42
C GLU A 111 30.31 9.08 16.88
N TYR A 112 29.13 8.49 16.60
CA TYR A 112 28.80 7.09 16.89
C TYR A 112 29.57 6.06 16.02
N THR A 113 29.86 6.38 14.75
CA THR A 113 30.60 5.49 13.83
C THR A 113 32.09 5.47 14.19
N GLN A 114 32.64 6.63 14.58
CA GLN A 114 34.03 6.74 15.04
C GLN A 114 34.23 6.08 16.41
N ALA A 115 33.28 6.23 17.34
CA ALA A 115 33.35 5.59 18.65
C ALA A 115 33.28 4.05 18.55
N PHE A 116 32.49 3.52 17.62
CA PHE A 116 32.43 2.08 17.38
C PHE A 116 33.74 1.52 16.80
N ALA A 117 34.35 2.23 15.84
CA ALA A 117 35.64 1.84 15.26
C ALA A 117 36.77 1.86 16.31
N ALA A 118 36.84 2.91 17.14
CA ALA A 118 37.83 3.01 18.22
C ALA A 118 37.68 1.89 19.27
N SER A 119 36.45 1.45 19.57
CA SER A 119 36.20 0.40 20.55
C SER A 119 36.58 -1.02 20.12
N GLN A 120 36.90 -1.23 18.83
CA GLN A 120 37.35 -2.53 18.30
C GLN A 120 38.88 -2.67 18.28
N GLU A 121 39.62 -1.56 18.34
CA GLU A 121 41.09 -1.58 18.34
C GLU A 121 41.69 -1.88 19.73
N ASP A 122 40.93 -1.67 20.81
CA ASP A 122 41.36 -1.92 22.19
C ASP A 122 41.17 -3.40 22.64
N SER A 123 40.75 -4.31 21.75
CA SER A 123 40.51 -5.73 22.07
C SER A 123 41.46 -6.74 21.41
N ASP A 124 42.47 -6.26 20.67
CA ASP A 124 43.54 -7.09 20.10
C ASP A 124 44.92 -6.69 20.70
N ASP A 125 45.06 -6.80 22.02
CA ASP A 125 46.35 -7.02 22.73
C ASP A 125 46.15 -8.02 23.91
#